data_AF-A0A662EIH1-F1
#
_entry.id   AF-A0A662EIH1-F1
#
_cell.length_a   1.000
_cell.length_b   1.000
_cell.length_c   1.000
_cell.angle_alpha   90.00
_cell.angle_beta   90.00
_cell.angle_gamma   90.00
#
_symmetry.space_group_name_H-M   'P 1'
#
loop_
_entity.id
_entity.type
_entity.pdbx_description
1 polymer ?
#
loop_
_entity_poly.entity_id
_entity_poly.type
_entity_poly.pdbx_seq_one_letter_code
_entity_poly.pdbx_strand_id
1 'polypeptide(L)'
;MGEYVQATYIAVGLLVPFLALLRWLHPWPTTQDLALGFLLGMSGTALVLLVRGLGPWPEGGIPGAFLTAGALEEAVKLLLGGLLLRRLGGEIKLGPAEGALTLAFLGAGFEAVEDFQYLIGGVGQGLPLGEVVAARALPMHLALGLAVGGYLARGLAGRPLWLAWAWLLAAGLHGGFNAVAGHAPFPWAAGYSALVLGWALSCFLREGRRSPWGLGARLRGMDPWEAGVAVQRIGWEGWGYLAKGEGSPVGWVLALGLAILYPILVLALGLFLQLVGGG
;
A
#
# COMPACT_ATOMS: atom_id res chain seq x y z
N MET A 1 -19.92 -3.87 -29.14
CA MET A 1 -20.53 -3.59 -27.82
C MET A 1 -20.40 -4.78 -26.86
N GLY A 2 -20.86 -5.99 -27.21
CA GLY A 2 -20.78 -7.16 -26.30
C GLY A 2 -19.37 -7.55 -25.83
N GLU A 3 -18.40 -7.55 -26.73
CA GLU A 3 -16.99 -7.88 -26.43
C GLU A 3 -16.32 -6.88 -25.47
N TYR A 4 -16.58 -5.59 -25.67
CA TYR A 4 -16.10 -4.52 -24.78
C TYR A 4 -16.63 -4.69 -23.35
N VAL A 5 -17.93 -4.93 -23.22
CA VAL A 5 -18.58 -5.16 -21.93
C VAL A 5 -18.00 -6.38 -21.23
N GLN A 6 -17.81 -7.48 -21.96
CA GLN A 6 -17.22 -8.71 -21.43
C GLN A 6 -15.78 -8.51 -20.94
N ALA A 7 -14.94 -7.82 -21.71
CA ALA A 7 -13.56 -7.55 -21.32
C ALA A 7 -13.46 -6.62 -20.11
N THR A 8 -14.30 -5.58 -20.04
CA THR A 8 -14.41 -4.73 -18.85
C THR A 8 -14.83 -5.53 -17.62
N TYR A 9 -15.83 -6.42 -17.73
CA TYR A 9 -16.27 -7.26 -16.60
C TYR A 9 -15.18 -8.22 -16.12
N ILE A 10 -14.36 -8.76 -17.03
CA ILE A 10 -13.25 -9.65 -16.65
C ILE A 10 -12.15 -8.85 -15.96
N ALA A 11 -11.73 -7.70 -16.49
CA ALA A 11 -10.69 -6.87 -15.88
C ALA A 11 -11.11 -6.37 -14.47
N VAL A 12 -12.31 -5.80 -14.36
CA VAL A 12 -12.87 -5.35 -13.07
C VAL A 12 -13.11 -6.54 -12.13
N GLY A 13 -13.57 -7.67 -12.67
CA GLY A 13 -13.85 -8.90 -11.94
C GLY A 13 -12.61 -9.56 -11.34
N LEU A 14 -11.42 -9.32 -11.89
CA LEU A 14 -10.14 -9.79 -11.33
C LEU A 14 -9.57 -8.81 -10.28
N LEU A 15 -9.76 -7.51 -10.49
CA LEU A 15 -9.25 -6.45 -9.62
C LEU A 15 -10.00 -6.38 -8.27
N VAL A 16 -11.33 -6.48 -8.30
CA VAL A 16 -12.18 -6.33 -7.10
C VAL A 16 -11.91 -7.40 -6.02
N PRO A 17 -11.83 -8.71 -6.34
CA PRO A 17 -11.47 -9.72 -5.36
C PRO A 17 -10.10 -9.48 -4.74
N PHE A 18 -9.14 -8.97 -5.51
CA PHE A 18 -7.80 -8.69 -5.00
C PHE A 18 -7.79 -7.49 -4.05
N LEU A 19 -8.50 -6.41 -4.39
CA LEU A 19 -8.69 -5.26 -3.50
C LEU A 19 -9.43 -5.66 -2.21
N ALA A 20 -10.45 -6.50 -2.32
CA ALA A 20 -11.16 -7.04 -1.17
C ALA A 20 -10.25 -7.90 -0.28
N LEU A 21 -9.39 -8.73 -0.87
CA LEU A 21 -8.39 -9.52 -0.15
C LEU A 21 -7.39 -8.61 0.58
N LEU A 22 -6.82 -7.60 -0.10
CA LEU A 22 -5.89 -6.64 0.53
C LEU A 22 -6.54 -5.89 1.69
N ARG A 23 -7.81 -5.49 1.52
CA ARG A 23 -8.61 -4.88 2.59
C ARG A 23 -8.89 -5.83 3.74
N TRP A 24 -9.12 -7.11 3.47
CA TRP A 24 -9.32 -8.11 4.51
C TRP A 24 -8.04 -8.36 5.31
N LEU A 25 -6.90 -8.36 4.63
CA LEU A 25 -5.58 -8.56 5.23
C LEU A 25 -5.14 -7.40 6.14
N HIS A 26 -5.71 -6.21 5.99
CA HIS A 26 -5.33 -5.06 6.81
C HIS A 26 -6.52 -4.13 7.13
N PRO A 27 -6.80 -3.86 8.43
CA PRO A 27 -8.06 -3.26 8.85
C PRO A 27 -8.20 -1.75 8.60
N TRP A 28 -7.10 -1.06 8.30
CA TRP A 28 -7.03 0.39 8.08
C TRP A 28 -6.15 0.71 6.85
N PRO A 29 -6.39 1.75 6.03
CA PRO A 29 -7.44 2.79 6.12
C PRO A 29 -8.86 2.26 6.02
N THR A 30 -9.82 3.13 6.31
CA THR A 30 -11.23 2.78 6.18
C THR A 30 -11.58 2.49 4.72
N THR A 31 -12.66 1.77 4.49
CA THR A 31 -13.14 1.51 3.13
C THR A 31 -13.46 2.81 2.37
N GLN A 32 -13.92 3.86 3.07
CA GLN A 32 -14.19 5.17 2.47
C GLN A 32 -12.89 5.84 2.00
N ASP A 33 -11.84 5.79 2.81
CA ASP A 33 -10.53 6.36 2.43
C ASP A 33 -9.87 5.61 1.28
N LEU A 34 -10.03 4.29 1.25
CA LEU A 34 -9.54 3.45 0.15
C LEU A 34 -10.34 3.67 -1.14
N ALA A 35 -11.66 3.87 -1.04
CA ALA A 35 -12.49 4.27 -2.17
C ALA A 35 -12.11 5.65 -2.69
N LEU A 36 -11.82 6.61 -1.80
CA LEU A 36 -11.29 7.91 -2.19
C LEU A 36 -9.93 7.77 -2.89
N GLY A 37 -9.04 6.91 -2.38
CA GLY A 37 -7.76 6.59 -3.03
C GLY A 37 -7.97 6.08 -4.46
N PHE A 38 -8.89 5.13 -4.65
CA PHE A 38 -9.26 4.60 -5.96
C PHE A 38 -9.79 5.69 -6.91
N LEU A 39 -10.73 6.53 -6.44
CA LEU A 39 -11.26 7.65 -7.23
C LEU A 39 -10.19 8.69 -7.58
N LEU A 40 -9.30 9.00 -6.63
CA LEU A 40 -8.14 9.86 -6.88
C LEU A 40 -7.24 9.25 -7.94
N GLY A 41 -7.02 7.94 -7.91
CA GLY A 41 -6.31 7.20 -8.94
C GLY A 41 -6.92 7.41 -10.33
N MET A 42 -8.23 7.19 -10.46
CA MET A 42 -8.94 7.41 -11.73
C MET A 42 -8.78 8.85 -12.23
N SER A 43 -8.91 9.83 -11.33
CA SER A 43 -8.76 11.25 -11.68
C SER A 43 -7.30 11.63 -12.01
N GLY A 44 -6.33 10.91 -11.44
CA GLY A 44 -4.91 11.14 -11.63
C GLY A 44 -4.47 10.90 -13.06
N THR A 45 -5.12 9.97 -13.78
CA THR A 45 -4.86 9.77 -15.21
C THR A 45 -5.18 11.03 -16.02
N ALA A 46 -6.22 11.79 -15.66
CA ALA A 46 -6.51 13.07 -16.31
C ALA A 46 -5.40 14.10 -16.03
N LEU A 47 -4.85 14.13 -14.82
CA LEU A 47 -3.72 15.00 -14.49
C LEU A 47 -2.46 14.62 -15.28
N VAL A 48 -2.18 13.33 -15.46
CA VAL A 48 -1.10 12.87 -16.35
C VAL A 48 -1.30 13.41 -17.77
N LEU A 49 -2.50 13.28 -18.33
CA LEU A 49 -2.81 13.79 -19.67
C LEU A 49 -2.64 15.30 -19.77
N LEU A 50 -3.05 16.05 -18.75
CA LEU A 50 -2.84 17.50 -18.69
C LEU A 50 -1.35 17.85 -18.70
N VAL A 51 -0.53 17.19 -17.87
CA VAL A 51 0.92 17.44 -17.82
C VAL A 51 1.60 17.01 -19.13
N ARG A 52 1.14 15.94 -19.75
CA ARG A 52 1.58 15.55 -21.10
C ARG A 52 1.29 16.63 -22.14
N GLY A 53 0.19 17.35 -22.01
CA GLY A 53 -0.16 18.47 -22.88
C GLY A 53 0.72 19.72 -22.73
N LEU A 54 1.57 19.80 -21.70
CA LEU A 54 2.41 20.97 -21.43
C LEU A 54 3.76 20.97 -22.18
N GLY A 55 4.15 19.87 -22.81
CA GLY A 55 5.43 19.79 -23.50
C GLY A 55 5.65 18.48 -24.27
N PRO A 56 6.76 18.35 -25.00
CA PRO A 56 7.07 17.14 -25.76
C PRO A 56 7.54 16.03 -24.82
N TRP A 57 6.70 15.01 -24.64
CA TRP A 57 7.06 13.79 -23.91
C TRP A 57 7.36 12.66 -24.90
N PRO A 58 8.36 11.79 -24.61
CA PRO A 58 8.64 10.65 -25.47
C PRO A 58 7.49 9.64 -25.41
N GLU A 59 6.98 9.21 -26.56
CA GLU A 59 5.79 8.34 -26.63
C GLU A 59 6.11 6.87 -26.95
N GLY A 60 7.38 6.56 -27.27
CA GLY A 60 7.78 5.22 -27.68
C GLY A 60 9.20 4.83 -27.26
N GLY A 61 9.48 3.53 -27.38
CA GLY A 61 10.77 2.94 -27.03
C GLY A 61 11.12 3.04 -25.55
N ILE A 62 12.39 2.80 -25.23
CA ILE A 62 12.92 2.87 -23.87
C ILE A 62 12.69 4.26 -23.23
N PRO A 63 12.91 5.40 -23.91
CA PRO A 63 12.64 6.71 -23.32
C PRO A 63 11.17 6.90 -22.93
N GLY A 64 10.22 6.46 -23.77
CA GLY A 64 8.79 6.55 -23.44
C GLY A 64 8.40 5.67 -22.25
N ALA A 65 8.97 4.47 -22.17
CA ALA A 65 8.74 3.55 -21.05
C ALA A 65 9.18 4.15 -19.71
N PHE A 66 10.37 4.75 -19.63
CA PHE A 66 10.91 5.24 -18.36
C PHE A 66 10.55 6.69 -18.03
N LEU A 67 10.46 7.59 -19.01
CA LEU A 67 10.25 9.02 -18.73
C LEU A 67 8.76 9.39 -18.69
N THR A 68 7.97 8.86 -19.61
CA THR A 68 6.55 9.19 -19.69
C THR A 68 5.75 8.28 -18.79
N ALA A 69 5.81 6.96 -19.00
CA ALA A 69 5.05 6.04 -18.17
C ALA A 69 5.67 5.90 -16.77
N GLY A 70 6.98 5.60 -16.70
CA GLY A 70 7.67 5.41 -15.42
C GLY A 70 7.75 6.68 -14.57
N ALA A 71 8.37 7.75 -15.06
CA ALA A 71 8.68 8.89 -14.22
C ALA A 71 7.48 9.82 -14.00
N LEU A 72 6.77 10.20 -15.07
CA LEU A 72 5.66 11.16 -14.98
C LEU A 72 4.43 10.56 -14.29
N GLU A 73 3.94 9.39 -14.73
CA GLU A 73 2.74 8.83 -14.12
C GLU A 73 2.93 8.46 -12.65
N GLU A 74 4.07 7.87 -12.31
CA GLU A 74 4.39 7.55 -10.92
C GLU A 74 4.61 8.82 -10.09
N ALA A 75 5.16 9.89 -10.65
CA ALA A 75 5.24 11.17 -9.94
C ALA A 75 3.83 11.69 -9.59
N VAL A 76 2.87 11.61 -10.52
CA VAL A 76 1.48 11.99 -10.25
C VAL A 76 0.85 11.09 -9.19
N LYS A 77 1.00 9.76 -9.30
CA LYS A 77 0.48 8.79 -8.33
C LYS A 77 1.05 9.03 -6.93
N LEU A 78 2.37 9.21 -6.82
CA LEU A 78 3.04 9.45 -5.55
C LEU A 78 2.69 10.82 -4.97
N LEU A 79 2.46 11.83 -5.80
CA LEU A 79 1.97 13.14 -5.34
C LEU A 79 0.56 13.01 -4.75
N LEU A 80 -0.39 12.45 -5.48
CA LEU A 80 -1.78 12.26 -5.03
C LEU A 80 -1.86 11.36 -3.80
N GLY A 81 -1.14 10.23 -3.84
CA GLY A 81 -1.00 9.31 -2.73
C GLY A 81 -0.34 9.97 -1.52
N GLY A 82 0.64 10.84 -1.74
CA GLY A 82 1.32 11.58 -0.70
C GLY A 82 0.42 12.61 -0.02
N LEU A 83 -0.42 13.30 -0.79
CA LEU A 83 -1.45 14.21 -0.27
C LEU A 83 -2.49 13.46 0.55
N LEU A 84 -2.99 12.32 0.04
CA LEU A 84 -3.95 11.49 0.76
C LEU A 84 -3.36 10.96 2.06
N LEU A 85 -2.13 10.43 2.03
CA LEU A 85 -1.43 9.99 3.23
C LEU A 85 -1.17 11.14 4.20
N ARG A 86 -0.83 12.36 3.75
CA ARG A 86 -0.73 13.50 4.68
C ARG A 86 -2.05 13.80 5.38
N ARG A 87 -3.17 13.76 4.66
CA ARG A 87 -4.52 13.94 5.24
C ARG A 87 -4.81 12.86 6.28
N LEU A 88 -4.57 11.60 5.94
CA LEU A 88 -4.81 10.48 6.86
C LEU A 88 -3.84 10.49 8.06
N GLY A 89 -2.61 10.95 7.86
CA GLY A 89 -1.58 11.09 8.90
C GLY A 89 -1.89 12.14 9.96
N GLY A 90 -2.69 13.15 9.61
CA GLY A 90 -3.23 14.12 10.56
C GLY A 90 -4.31 13.53 11.47
N GLU A 91 -4.93 12.42 11.06
CA GLU A 91 -5.97 11.73 11.84
C GLU A 91 -5.37 10.62 12.70
N ILE A 92 -4.44 9.83 12.15
CA ILE A 92 -3.86 8.64 12.78
C ILE A 92 -2.38 8.47 12.38
N LYS A 93 -1.55 7.91 13.26
CA LYS A 93 -0.17 7.51 12.93
C LYS A 93 -0.14 6.48 11.79
N LEU A 94 0.40 6.90 10.66
CA LEU A 94 0.58 6.09 9.46
C LEU A 94 1.81 5.19 9.53
N GLY A 95 1.64 3.92 9.17
CA GLY A 95 2.73 2.97 8.98
C GLY A 95 2.94 2.59 7.50
N PRO A 96 3.95 1.77 7.21
CA PRO A 96 4.27 1.35 5.84
C PRO A 96 3.19 0.49 5.19
N ALA A 97 2.47 -0.34 5.96
CA ALA A 97 1.42 -1.20 5.41
C ALA A 97 0.21 -0.38 4.95
N GLU A 98 -0.14 0.64 5.72
CA GLU A 98 -1.20 1.59 5.41
C GLU A 98 -0.86 2.41 4.16
N GLY A 99 0.40 2.86 4.05
CA GLY A 99 0.91 3.51 2.86
C GLY A 99 0.79 2.63 1.61
N ALA A 100 1.25 1.38 1.72
CA ALA A 100 1.18 0.39 0.64
C ALA A 100 -0.27 0.11 0.22
N LEU A 101 -1.19 -0.09 1.18
CA LEU A 101 -2.60 -0.34 0.88
C LEU A 101 -3.27 0.85 0.20
N THR A 102 -3.03 2.06 0.71
CA THR A 102 -3.57 3.30 0.14
C THR A 102 -3.13 3.48 -1.30
N LEU A 103 -1.84 3.26 -1.58
CA LEU A 103 -1.31 3.41 -2.93
C LEU A 103 -1.68 2.26 -3.85
N ALA A 104 -1.89 1.04 -3.34
CA ALA A 104 -2.42 -0.06 -4.14
C ALA A 104 -3.84 0.26 -4.66
N PHE A 105 -4.71 0.82 -3.82
CA PHE A 105 -6.05 1.25 -4.24
C PHE A 105 -6.00 2.42 -5.22
N LEU A 106 -5.09 3.38 -5.01
CA LEU A 106 -4.85 4.47 -5.96
C LEU A 106 -4.34 3.95 -7.31
N GLY A 107 -3.37 3.04 -7.29
CA GLY A 107 -2.84 2.39 -8.49
C GLY A 107 -3.91 1.61 -9.24
N ALA A 108 -4.78 0.90 -8.52
CA ALA A 108 -5.93 0.20 -9.10
C ALA A 108 -6.91 1.16 -9.81
N GLY A 109 -7.07 2.39 -9.31
CA GLY A 109 -7.86 3.43 -9.96
C GLY A 109 -7.25 3.90 -11.29
N PHE A 110 -5.92 4.07 -11.31
CA PHE A 110 -5.17 4.34 -12.55
C PHE A 110 -5.33 3.21 -13.56
N GLU A 111 -5.16 1.98 -13.08
CA GLU A 111 -5.30 0.76 -13.86
C GLU A 111 -6.65 0.71 -14.55
N ALA A 112 -7.74 0.94 -13.82
CA ALA A 112 -9.09 0.91 -14.35
C ALA A 112 -9.29 1.90 -15.50
N VAL A 113 -8.76 3.12 -15.40
CA VAL A 113 -8.89 4.11 -16.49
C VAL A 113 -8.06 3.72 -17.70
N GLU A 114 -6.83 3.25 -17.48
CA GLU A 114 -6.03 2.74 -18.58
C GLU A 114 -6.66 1.52 -19.25
N ASP A 115 -7.25 0.58 -18.49
CA ASP A 115 -8.00 -0.57 -19.02
C ASP A 115 -9.02 -0.09 -20.04
N PHE A 116 -9.80 0.92 -19.67
CA PHE A 116 -10.78 1.52 -20.56
C PHE A 116 -10.14 2.16 -21.79
N GLN A 117 -9.03 2.89 -21.64
CA GLN A 117 -8.33 3.52 -22.77
C GLN A 117 -7.79 2.48 -23.76
N TYR A 118 -7.15 1.42 -23.27
CA TYR A 118 -6.64 0.35 -24.13
C TYR A 118 -7.75 -0.50 -24.74
N LEU A 119 -8.86 -0.72 -24.04
CA LEU A 119 -10.02 -1.42 -24.60
C LEU A 119 -10.64 -0.62 -25.75
N ILE A 120 -10.85 0.68 -25.56
CA ILE A 120 -11.39 1.57 -26.60
C ILE A 120 -10.42 1.68 -27.77
N GLY A 121 -9.13 1.91 -27.49
CA GLY A 121 -8.11 2.08 -28.53
C GLY A 121 -7.77 0.80 -29.28
N GLY A 122 -7.51 -0.29 -28.56
CA GLY A 122 -7.05 -1.56 -29.12
C GLY A 122 -8.13 -2.29 -29.90
N VAL A 123 -9.36 -2.36 -29.38
CA VAL A 123 -10.47 -2.94 -30.14
C VAL A 123 -10.87 -2.01 -31.29
N GLY A 124 -10.73 -0.69 -31.13
CA GLY A 124 -10.89 0.28 -32.21
C GLY A 124 -9.87 0.11 -33.35
N GLN A 125 -8.70 -0.49 -33.06
CA GLN A 125 -7.65 -0.82 -34.04
C GLN A 125 -7.76 -2.24 -34.60
N GLY A 126 -8.78 -3.02 -34.18
CA GLY A 126 -9.01 -4.38 -34.66
C GLY A 126 -8.15 -5.46 -34.00
N LEU A 127 -7.53 -5.18 -32.84
CA LEU A 127 -6.81 -6.20 -32.08
C LEU A 127 -7.76 -7.27 -31.52
N PRO A 128 -7.37 -8.55 -31.49
CA PRO A 128 -8.18 -9.61 -30.90
C PRO A 128 -8.49 -9.34 -29.43
N LEU A 129 -9.75 -9.50 -29.02
CA LEU A 129 -10.19 -9.25 -27.64
C LEU A 129 -9.35 -10.01 -26.60
N GLY A 130 -8.97 -11.26 -26.92
CA GLY A 130 -8.15 -12.08 -26.03
C GLY A 130 -6.76 -11.49 -25.75
N GLU A 131 -6.16 -10.82 -26.73
CA GLU A 131 -4.85 -10.16 -26.57
C GLU A 131 -4.98 -8.90 -25.74
N VAL A 132 -6.04 -8.12 -25.96
CA VAL A 132 -6.35 -6.93 -25.17
C VAL A 132 -6.64 -7.32 -23.72
N VAL A 133 -7.45 -8.36 -23.48
CA VAL A 133 -7.74 -8.86 -22.12
C VAL A 133 -6.49 -9.40 -21.44
N ALA A 134 -5.64 -10.16 -22.15
CA ALA A 134 -4.40 -10.68 -21.58
C ALA A 134 -3.45 -9.57 -21.14
N ALA A 135 -3.24 -8.56 -22.00
CA ALA A 135 -2.41 -7.40 -21.68
C ALA A 135 -2.94 -6.59 -20.48
N ARG A 136 -4.26 -6.63 -20.25
CA ARG A 136 -4.97 -5.89 -19.19
C ARG A 136 -5.22 -6.68 -17.91
N ALA A 137 -5.05 -7.99 -17.91
CA ALA A 137 -5.19 -8.83 -16.72
C ALA A 137 -4.01 -8.69 -15.73
N LEU A 138 -2.97 -7.93 -16.06
CA LEU A 138 -1.77 -7.76 -15.24
C LEU A 138 -1.95 -6.57 -14.29
N PRO A 139 -2.08 -6.79 -12.96
CA PRO A 139 -2.41 -5.75 -12.00
C PRO A 139 -1.21 -4.89 -11.62
N MET A 140 -0.55 -4.32 -12.62
CA MET A 140 0.77 -3.73 -12.48
C MET A 140 0.73 -2.43 -11.67
N HIS A 141 -0.23 -1.53 -11.94
CA HIS A 141 -0.34 -0.27 -11.20
C HIS A 141 -0.68 -0.51 -9.74
N LEU A 142 -1.58 -1.46 -9.47
CA LEU A 142 -1.85 -1.91 -8.11
C LEU A 142 -0.57 -2.47 -7.45
N ALA A 143 0.15 -3.35 -8.13
CA ALA A 143 1.38 -3.97 -7.61
C ALA A 143 2.46 -2.92 -7.31
N LEU A 144 2.64 -1.93 -8.19
CA LEU A 144 3.54 -0.79 -7.99
C LEU A 144 3.14 0.01 -6.75
N GLY A 145 1.86 0.36 -6.63
CA GLY A 145 1.34 1.07 -5.46
C GLY A 145 1.62 0.32 -4.15
N LEU A 146 1.43 -1.00 -4.16
CA LEU A 146 1.75 -1.86 -3.02
C LEU A 146 3.26 -1.89 -2.72
N ALA A 147 4.10 -1.95 -3.76
CA ALA A 147 5.55 -2.00 -3.62
C ALA A 147 6.12 -0.71 -3.04
N VAL A 148 5.63 0.45 -3.48
CA VAL A 148 6.24 1.74 -3.16
C VAL A 148 5.57 2.50 -2.03
N GLY A 149 4.30 2.20 -1.73
CA GLY A 149 3.52 3.01 -0.80
C GLY A 149 4.02 2.99 0.64
N GLY A 150 4.65 1.89 1.07
CA GLY A 150 5.30 1.84 2.37
C GLY A 150 6.53 2.74 2.48
N TYR A 151 7.26 2.94 1.38
CA TYR A 151 8.39 3.87 1.33
C TYR A 151 7.91 5.33 1.29
N LEU A 152 6.82 5.61 0.56
CA LEU A 152 6.19 6.93 0.56
C LEU A 152 5.75 7.35 1.97
N ALA A 153 5.07 6.46 2.70
CA ALA A 153 4.66 6.71 4.08
C ALA A 153 5.86 7.00 5.01
N ARG A 154 6.96 6.24 4.86
CA ARG A 154 8.22 6.51 5.61
C ARG A 154 8.83 7.86 5.26
N GLY A 155 8.75 8.26 4.00
CA GLY A 155 9.20 9.56 3.52
C GLY A 155 8.46 10.71 4.18
N LEU A 156 7.13 10.60 4.25
CA LEU A 156 6.25 11.58 4.88
C LEU A 156 6.40 11.62 6.41
N ALA A 157 6.76 10.50 7.04
CA ALA A 157 7.02 10.40 8.48
C ALA A 157 8.39 10.96 8.93
N GLY A 158 8.96 11.90 8.17
CA GLY A 158 10.20 12.60 8.55
C GLY A 158 11.50 11.97 8.03
N ARG A 159 11.44 11.10 7.01
CA ARG A 159 12.64 10.52 6.37
C ARG A 159 12.69 10.83 4.87
N PRO A 160 12.98 12.09 4.48
CA PRO A 160 12.73 12.60 3.12
C PRO A 160 13.42 11.81 1.99
N LEU A 161 14.57 11.18 2.25
CA LEU A 161 15.26 10.33 1.27
C LEU A 161 14.38 9.17 0.75
N TRP A 162 13.41 8.70 1.54
CA TRP A 162 12.49 7.65 1.10
C TRP A 162 11.47 8.14 0.07
N LEU A 163 11.24 9.46 -0.06
CA LEU A 163 10.42 10.01 -1.14
C LEU A 163 11.11 9.82 -2.49
N ALA A 164 12.40 10.18 -2.56
CA ALA A 164 13.22 9.96 -3.74
C ALA A 164 13.33 8.47 -4.06
N TRP A 165 13.50 7.63 -3.03
CA TRP A 165 13.55 6.17 -3.23
C TRP A 165 12.23 5.59 -3.74
N ALA A 166 11.09 6.02 -3.19
CA ALA A 166 9.77 5.59 -3.65
C ALA A 166 9.56 5.94 -5.13
N TRP A 167 9.97 7.16 -5.53
CA TRP A 167 9.88 7.60 -6.92
C TRP A 167 10.81 6.83 -7.86
N LEU A 168 12.10 6.69 -7.51
CA LEU A 168 13.06 5.94 -8.32
C LEU A 168 12.63 4.48 -8.50
N LEU A 169 12.16 3.85 -7.41
CA LEU A 169 11.66 2.48 -7.44
C LEU A 169 10.41 2.35 -8.31
N ALA A 170 9.44 3.26 -8.15
CA ALA A 170 8.22 3.25 -8.96
C ALA A 170 8.54 3.42 -10.45
N ALA A 171 9.33 4.43 -10.80
CA ALA A 171 9.72 4.72 -12.17
C ALA A 171 10.54 3.57 -12.79
N GLY A 172 11.44 2.96 -12.02
CA GLY A 172 12.24 1.82 -12.46
C GLY A 172 11.40 0.56 -12.72
N LEU A 173 10.47 0.23 -11.82
CA LEU A 173 9.61 -0.94 -11.94
C LEU A 173 8.57 -0.78 -13.05
N HIS A 174 7.95 0.40 -13.13
CA HIS A 174 6.97 0.69 -14.17
C HIS A 174 7.65 0.79 -15.55
N GLY A 175 8.73 1.57 -15.67
CA GLY A 175 9.49 1.65 -16.91
C GLY A 175 10.07 0.31 -17.34
N GLY A 176 10.53 -0.50 -16.39
CA GLY A 176 10.97 -1.87 -16.62
C GLY A 176 9.86 -2.77 -17.17
N PHE A 177 8.66 -2.72 -16.57
CA PHE A 177 7.50 -3.44 -17.07
C PHE A 177 7.15 -3.03 -18.50
N ASN A 178 7.07 -1.74 -18.80
CA ASN A 178 6.74 -1.26 -20.15
C ASN A 178 7.82 -1.59 -21.17
N ALA A 179 9.10 -1.58 -20.78
CA ALA A 179 10.20 -2.02 -21.64
C ALA A 179 10.08 -3.52 -21.98
N VAL A 180 9.76 -4.37 -20.99
CA VAL A 180 9.52 -5.81 -21.20
C VAL A 180 8.28 -6.04 -22.06
N ALA A 181 7.16 -5.40 -21.73
CA ALA A 181 5.91 -5.55 -22.47
C ALA A 181 6.03 -5.07 -23.94
N GLY A 182 6.88 -4.07 -24.20
CA GLY A 182 7.13 -3.57 -25.56
C GLY A 182 8.07 -4.42 -26.42
N HIS A 183 8.85 -5.33 -25.84
CA HIS A 183 9.92 -6.05 -26.57
C HIS A 183 9.94 -7.56 -26.36
N ALA A 184 9.22 -8.09 -25.38
CA ALA A 184 9.21 -9.51 -25.03
C ALA A 184 7.81 -10.13 -25.19
N PRO A 185 7.73 -11.44 -25.46
CA PRO A 185 6.46 -12.16 -25.47
C PRO A 185 5.69 -12.02 -24.15
N PHE A 186 4.36 -12.07 -24.23
CA PHE A 186 3.44 -11.94 -23.10
C PHE A 186 3.84 -12.70 -21.81
N PRO A 187 4.31 -13.97 -21.85
CA PRO A 187 4.75 -14.67 -20.64
C PRO A 187 5.82 -13.96 -19.82
N TRP A 188 6.70 -13.17 -20.46
CA TRP A 188 7.73 -12.38 -19.76
C TRP A 188 7.14 -11.19 -19.03
N ALA A 189 6.20 -10.47 -19.66
CA ALA A 189 5.49 -9.36 -19.02
C ALA A 189 4.63 -9.87 -17.85
N ALA A 190 3.95 -10.99 -18.03
CA ALA A 190 3.18 -11.65 -16.97
C ALA A 190 4.09 -12.11 -15.81
N GLY A 191 5.24 -12.72 -16.12
CA GLY A 191 6.24 -13.10 -15.13
C GLY A 191 6.80 -11.90 -14.36
N TYR A 192 7.09 -10.79 -15.04
CA TYR A 192 7.54 -9.55 -14.41
C TYR A 192 6.48 -9.00 -13.44
N SER A 193 5.23 -8.88 -13.89
CA SER A 193 4.12 -8.40 -13.05
C SER A 193 3.90 -9.32 -11.84
N ALA A 194 3.92 -10.64 -12.03
CA ALA A 194 3.78 -11.61 -10.94
C ALA A 194 4.93 -11.52 -9.92
N LEU A 195 6.17 -11.32 -10.37
CA LEU A 195 7.32 -11.13 -9.48
C LEU A 195 7.19 -9.84 -8.66
N VAL A 196 6.82 -8.73 -9.30
CA VAL A 196 6.62 -7.45 -8.60
C VAL A 196 5.47 -7.55 -7.60
N LEU A 197 4.35 -8.14 -8.00
CA LEU A 197 3.20 -8.36 -7.12
C LEU A 197 3.55 -9.26 -5.93
N GLY A 198 4.21 -10.40 -6.19
CA GLY A 198 4.61 -11.34 -5.15
C GLY A 198 5.60 -10.73 -4.15
N TRP A 199 6.57 -9.95 -4.64
CA TRP A 199 7.49 -9.19 -3.81
C TRP A 199 6.77 -8.12 -2.98
N ALA A 200 5.93 -7.31 -3.61
CA ALA A 200 5.16 -6.26 -2.97
C ALA A 200 4.23 -6.80 -1.88
N LEU A 201 3.52 -7.90 -2.18
CA LEU A 201 2.64 -8.59 -1.23
C LEU A 201 3.44 -9.15 -0.05
N SER A 202 4.60 -9.74 -0.29
CA SER A 202 5.49 -10.23 0.77
C SER A 202 5.95 -9.10 1.70
N CYS A 203 6.32 -7.94 1.13
CA CYS A 203 6.65 -6.74 1.89
C CYS A 203 5.45 -6.22 2.69
N PHE A 204 4.29 -6.09 2.05
CA PHE A 204 3.05 -5.64 2.68
C PHE A 204 2.65 -6.53 3.86
N LEU A 205 2.64 -7.85 3.68
CA LEU A 205 2.33 -8.80 4.73
C LEU A 205 3.33 -8.70 5.89
N ARG A 206 4.62 -8.55 5.61
CA ARG A 206 5.65 -8.40 6.65
C ARG A 206 5.46 -7.10 7.45
N GLU A 207 5.17 -5.99 6.79
CA GLU A 207 4.97 -4.70 7.47
C GLU A 207 3.60 -4.65 8.17
N GLY A 208 2.57 -5.29 7.62
CA GLY A 208 1.24 -5.41 8.24
C GLY A 208 1.27 -6.17 9.57
N ARG A 209 2.20 -7.13 9.73
CA ARG A 209 2.45 -7.79 11.02
C ARG A 209 2.94 -6.85 12.12
N ARG A 210 3.53 -5.72 11.74
CA ARG A 210 4.07 -4.68 12.64
C ARG A 210 3.12 -3.49 12.81
N SER A 211 2.03 -3.44 12.05
CA SER A 211 1.05 -2.37 12.17
C SER A 211 0.26 -2.50 13.48
N PRO A 212 0.14 -1.42 14.27
CA PRO A 212 -0.69 -1.41 15.49
C PRO A 212 -2.18 -1.69 15.18
N TRP A 213 -2.63 -1.37 13.96
CA TRP A 213 -4.02 -1.54 13.54
C TRP A 213 -4.31 -2.99 13.16
N GLY A 214 -3.33 -3.70 12.60
CA GLY A 214 -3.42 -5.14 12.30
C GLY A 214 -3.48 -6.05 13.54
N LEU A 215 -3.07 -5.56 14.72
CA LEU A 215 -3.11 -6.35 15.97
C LEU A 215 -4.54 -6.74 16.35
N GLY A 216 -5.48 -5.80 16.35
CA GLY A 216 -6.84 -6.07 16.85
C GLY A 216 -7.61 -7.13 16.04
N ALA A 217 -7.24 -7.35 14.78
CA ALA A 217 -7.76 -8.47 13.98
C ALA A 217 -7.05 -9.78 14.29
N ARG A 218 -5.71 -9.76 14.49
CA ARG A 218 -4.92 -10.94 14.84
C ARG A 218 -5.24 -11.49 16.22
N LEU A 219 -5.44 -10.61 17.20
CA LEU A 219 -5.71 -10.98 18.59
C LEU A 219 -7.14 -11.50 18.77
N ARG A 220 -8.05 -11.22 17.84
CA ARG A 220 -9.49 -11.49 17.96
C ARG A 220 -9.87 -12.98 18.00
N GLY A 221 -8.96 -13.86 17.60
CA GLY A 221 -9.14 -15.32 17.63
C GLY A 221 -8.02 -16.06 18.36
N MET A 222 -7.14 -15.35 19.07
CA MET A 222 -6.07 -15.95 19.87
C MET A 222 -6.58 -16.25 21.28
N ASP A 223 -5.98 -17.25 21.92
CA ASP A 223 -6.13 -17.41 23.36
C ASP A 223 -5.61 -16.14 24.08
N PRO A 224 -6.22 -15.72 25.20
CA PRO A 224 -5.79 -14.54 25.95
C PRO A 224 -4.30 -14.53 26.34
N TRP A 225 -3.70 -15.69 26.61
CA TRP A 225 -2.29 -15.82 26.96
C TRP A 225 -1.38 -15.59 25.76
N GLU A 226 -1.64 -16.25 24.63
CA GLU A 226 -0.98 -16.03 23.34
C GLU A 226 -1.12 -14.59 22.86
N ALA A 227 -2.33 -14.01 23.01
CA ALA A 227 -2.59 -12.61 22.71
C ALA A 227 -1.73 -11.69 23.58
N GLY A 228 -1.61 -11.98 24.87
CA GLY A 228 -0.76 -11.26 25.82
C GLY A 228 0.72 -11.30 25.42
N VAL A 229 1.24 -12.49 25.07
CA VAL A 229 2.64 -12.67 24.62
C VAL A 229 2.89 -11.96 23.29
N ALA A 230 1.94 -12.00 22.35
CA ALA A 230 2.04 -11.32 21.06
C ALA A 230 2.07 -9.80 21.22
N VAL A 231 1.18 -9.24 22.05
CA VAL A 231 1.18 -7.80 22.40
C VAL A 231 2.47 -7.41 23.10
N GLN A 232 2.95 -8.23 24.03
CA GLN A 232 4.21 -7.98 24.75
C GLN A 232 5.40 -7.93 23.77
N ARG A 233 5.54 -8.93 22.87
CA ARG A 233 6.61 -8.93 21.85
C ARG A 233 6.53 -7.71 20.95
N ILE A 234 5.34 -7.33 20.50
CA ILE A 234 5.15 -6.13 19.66
C ILE A 234 5.47 -4.86 20.45
N GLY A 235 5.16 -4.80 21.75
CA GLY A 235 5.56 -3.72 22.63
C GLY A 235 7.09 -3.56 22.72
N TRP A 236 7.82 -4.67 22.88
CA TRP A 236 9.28 -4.68 22.95
C TRP A 236 9.96 -4.46 21.60
N GLU A 237 9.53 -5.16 20.55
CA GLU A 237 10.09 -5.05 19.19
C GLU A 237 9.67 -3.73 18.51
N GLY A 238 8.47 -3.24 18.80
CA GLY A 238 7.91 -1.98 18.30
C GLY A 238 8.31 -0.75 19.13
N TRP A 239 9.03 -0.94 20.24
CA TRP A 239 9.51 0.12 21.11
C TRP A 239 10.24 1.22 20.35
N GLY A 240 11.14 0.84 19.43
CA GLY A 240 11.90 1.78 18.61
C GLY A 240 11.05 2.64 17.67
N TYR A 241 9.82 2.21 17.35
CA TYR A 241 8.87 2.96 16.51
C TYR A 241 7.93 3.83 17.34
N LEU A 242 7.58 3.37 18.55
CA LEU A 242 6.71 4.06 19.49
C LEU A 242 7.46 5.17 20.26
N ALA A 243 8.72 4.96 20.61
CA ALA A 243 9.53 5.91 21.39
C ALA A 243 10.14 7.04 20.55
N LYS A 244 10.15 6.93 19.21
CA LYS A 244 10.79 7.90 18.30
C LYS A 244 9.88 9.00 17.75
N GLY A 245 8.61 9.06 18.17
CA GLY A 245 7.69 10.14 17.76
C GLY A 245 7.79 11.32 18.73
N GLU A 246 8.07 12.52 18.22
CA GLU A 246 7.82 13.76 18.97
C GLU A 246 6.35 13.77 19.41
N GLY A 247 6.10 13.87 20.72
CA GLY A 247 4.75 13.82 21.30
C GLY A 247 4.16 12.42 21.52
N SER A 248 4.95 11.34 21.44
CA SER A 248 4.44 9.99 21.73
C SER A 248 3.94 9.87 23.19
N PRO A 249 2.64 9.57 23.40
CA PRO A 249 2.10 9.42 24.76
C PRO A 249 2.65 8.18 25.46
N VAL A 250 3.35 7.28 24.75
CA VAL A 250 3.83 6.00 25.27
C VAL A 250 4.76 6.17 26.46
N GLY A 251 5.64 7.19 26.45
CA GLY A 251 6.50 7.50 27.59
C GLY A 251 5.70 7.88 28.83
N TRP A 252 4.68 8.73 28.67
CA TRP A 252 3.79 9.14 29.76
C TRP A 252 2.85 8.04 30.21
N VAL A 253 2.33 7.21 29.30
CA VAL A 253 1.47 6.05 29.63
C VAL A 253 2.26 4.98 30.38
N LEU A 254 3.53 4.77 30.06
CA LEU A 254 4.41 3.88 30.82
C LEU A 254 4.86 4.49 32.14
N ALA A 255 5.12 5.79 32.18
CA ALA A 255 5.38 6.49 33.43
C ALA A 255 4.16 6.43 34.35
N LEU A 256 2.94 6.61 33.82
CA LEU A 256 1.69 6.45 34.56
C LEU A 256 1.46 4.99 34.96
N GLY A 257 1.71 4.06 34.04
CA GLY A 257 1.62 2.63 34.28
C GLY A 257 2.56 2.22 35.41
N LEU A 258 3.82 2.65 35.39
CA LEU A 258 4.76 2.44 36.48
C LEU A 258 4.33 3.18 37.75
N ALA A 259 3.95 4.45 37.67
CA ALA A 259 3.55 5.23 38.83
C ALA A 259 2.28 4.72 39.53
N ILE A 260 1.41 3.98 38.82
CA ILE A 260 0.15 3.45 39.36
C ILE A 260 0.24 1.94 39.61
N LEU A 261 0.60 1.14 38.59
CA LEU A 261 0.66 -0.32 38.71
C LEU A 261 1.80 -0.77 39.62
N TYR A 262 2.96 -0.10 39.62
CA TYR A 262 4.08 -0.54 40.46
C TYR A 262 3.78 -0.40 41.96
N PRO A 263 3.25 0.73 42.47
CA PRO A 263 2.82 0.81 43.87
C PRO A 263 1.72 -0.20 44.23
N ILE A 264 0.76 -0.43 43.33
CA ILE A 264 -0.30 -1.43 43.55
C ILE A 264 0.30 -2.84 43.61
N LEU A 265 1.25 -3.18 42.75
CA LEU A 265 1.94 -4.48 42.77
C LEU A 265 2.73 -4.66 44.06
N VAL A 266 3.44 -3.62 44.52
CA VAL A 266 4.22 -3.64 45.76
C VAL A 266 3.29 -3.81 46.98
N LEU A 267 2.16 -3.10 47.01
CA LEU A 267 1.14 -3.26 48.05
C LEU A 267 0.52 -4.66 48.04
N ALA A 268 0.12 -5.16 46.87
CA ALA A 268 -0.45 -6.50 46.72
C ALA A 268 0.54 -7.59 47.13
N LEU A 269 1.83 -7.45 46.76
CA LEU A 269 2.89 -8.35 47.18
C LEU A 269 3.15 -8.26 48.69
N GLY A 270 3.16 -7.05 49.27
CA GLY A 270 3.32 -6.85 50.71
C GLY A 270 2.19 -7.49 51.52
N LEU A 271 0.94 -7.32 51.08
CA LEU A 271 -0.24 -7.95 51.67
C LEU A 271 -0.20 -9.48 51.51
N PHE A 272 0.19 -9.98 50.34
CA PHE A 272 0.35 -11.41 50.10
C PHE A 272 1.44 -12.03 50.98
N LEU A 273 2.60 -11.37 51.11
CA LEU A 273 3.69 -11.82 51.97
C LEU A 273 3.31 -11.75 53.46
N GLN A 274 2.49 -10.79 53.89
CA GLN A 274 1.92 -10.78 55.24
C GLN A 274 0.95 -11.94 55.47
N LEU A 275 0.13 -12.28 54.48
CA LEU A 275 -0.80 -13.41 54.56
C LEU A 275 -0.08 -14.77 54.59
N VAL A 276 1.05 -14.90 53.88
CA VAL A 276 1.82 -16.14 53.78
C VAL A 276 2.88 -16.26 54.89
N GLY A 277 3.47 -15.15 55.33
CA GLY A 277 4.50 -15.11 56.37
C GLY A 277 3.99 -14.76 57.77
N GLY A 278 2.69 -14.50 57.93
CA GLY A 278 2.03 -14.17 59.19
C GLY A 278 1.35 -15.36 59.88
N GLY A 279 1.90 -16.57 59.71
CA GLY A 279 1.61 -17.76 60.50
C GLY A 279 2.88 -18.24 61.20
#